data_AF-A0A7C1NFG4-F1
#
_entry.id   AF-A0A7C1NFG4-F1
#
_cell.length_a   1.000
_cell.length_b   1.000
_cell.length_c   1.000
_cell.angle_alpha   90.00
_cell.angle_beta   90.00
_cell.angle_gamma   90.00
#
_symmetry.space_group_name_H-M   'P 1'
#
loop_
_entity.id
_entity.type
_entity.pdbx_description
1 polymer ?
#
loop_
_entity_poly.entity_id
_entity_poly.type
_entity_poly.pdbx_seq_one_letter_code
_entity_poly.pdbx_strand_id
1 'polypeptide(L)'
;MRREFKNRNFWVMLGADALVVFFSYYFSYFLRFEGVISPKDLSNILQSVIWIVPVKLGCFFFFNLYSGMWRYTGIREMLDLMRACLTSSAIIIAVLLITVRFEGFPRSIFIIDFLLTLLLVGGLRITIRLYLANDPTTDLFSFGKKEKIKNTQLLIIGAGDAGEKVLREIHGTPSLGYEVVGFLDDNRGKQGKSIHGVPVLGDIDALDSLKVIFDEITIALPSARSHEMRRIINICTKSGKRFRTLPGLGELINGSVSIKALRDVDYQDLLSRPPVDLDIDKIQNLLTDKRILVTGAGGSIGSELCRQIIQFHPKQLILLDAAETNLYEIQMELKHRFGSNSNVVILCDIKDKVCLGRIFDRYSPQVVYHAAAYKHVPMLELNPWQTIQNNLYGSQNVMQQCIQSKAEQFVLVSTDKA
;
A
#
# COMPACT_ATOMS: atom_id res chain seq x y z
N MET A 1 12.19 17.78 25.50
CA MET A 1 11.24 18.86 25.88
C MET A 1 10.23 18.98 24.74
N ARG A 2 8.99 18.48 24.92
CA ARG A 2 8.06 18.21 23.81
C ARG A 2 7.73 19.51 23.05
N ARG A 3 7.80 19.45 21.70
CA ARG A 3 7.67 20.56 20.73
C ARG A 3 6.30 21.27 20.71
N GLU A 4 5.42 20.99 21.67
CA GLU A 4 4.00 21.40 21.71
C GLU A 4 3.80 22.84 22.19
N PHE A 5 4.63 23.31 23.14
CA PHE A 5 4.49 24.66 23.74
C PHE A 5 4.73 25.84 22.77
N LYS A 6 5.28 25.57 21.57
CA LYS A 6 5.64 26.59 20.58
C LYS A 6 4.51 26.92 19.58
N ASN A 7 3.38 26.21 19.64
CA ASN A 7 2.27 26.39 18.70
C ASN A 7 1.20 27.33 19.29
N ARG A 8 0.76 28.36 18.54
CA ARG A 8 -0.30 29.29 18.97
C ARG A 8 -1.62 28.56 19.21
N ASN A 9 -1.90 27.53 18.40
CA ASN A 9 -3.12 26.74 18.49
C ASN A 9 -3.21 26.02 19.84
N PHE A 10 -2.06 25.64 20.43
CA PHE A 10 -1.98 25.02 21.75
C PHE A 10 -2.50 25.89 22.87
N TRP A 11 -2.10 27.15 22.88
CA TRP A 11 -2.59 28.08 23.87
C TRP A 11 -4.08 28.39 23.70
N VAL A 12 -4.57 28.44 22.47
CA VAL A 12 -6.01 28.63 22.18
C VAL A 12 -6.83 27.45 22.71
N MET A 13 -6.40 26.22 22.45
CA MET A 13 -7.13 25.04 22.89
C MET A 13 -7.02 24.79 24.39
N LEU A 14 -5.83 24.99 24.98
CA LEU A 14 -5.66 24.92 26.41
C LEU A 14 -6.56 25.94 27.12
N GLY A 15 -6.69 27.16 26.57
CA GLY A 15 -7.61 28.17 27.07
C GLY A 15 -9.09 27.77 26.91
N ALA A 16 -9.47 27.19 25.76
CA ALA A 16 -10.82 26.70 25.53
C ALA A 16 -11.19 25.56 26.49
N ASP A 17 -10.33 24.56 26.64
CA ASP A 17 -10.52 23.44 27.57
C ASP A 17 -10.55 23.93 29.02
N ALA A 18 -9.73 24.93 29.39
CA ALA A 18 -9.76 25.55 30.72
C ALA A 18 -11.12 26.22 31.02
N LEU A 19 -11.66 26.97 30.06
CA LEU A 19 -12.98 27.59 30.17
C LEU A 19 -14.08 26.53 30.26
N VAL A 20 -14.05 25.51 29.40
CA VAL A 20 -15.04 24.43 29.41
C VAL A 20 -15.02 23.67 30.74
N VAL A 21 -13.83 23.36 31.27
CA VAL A 21 -13.69 22.69 32.57
C VAL A 21 -14.21 23.58 33.71
N PHE A 22 -13.90 24.87 33.69
CA PHE A 22 -14.44 25.83 34.66
C PHE A 22 -15.98 25.86 34.62
N PHE A 23 -16.57 25.99 33.43
CA PHE A 23 -18.02 26.01 33.27
C PHE A 23 -18.65 24.67 33.64
N SER A 24 -18.06 23.54 33.27
CA SER A 24 -18.51 22.20 33.69
C SER A 24 -18.63 22.11 35.20
N TYR A 25 -17.59 22.56 35.91
CA TYR A 25 -17.57 22.51 37.37
C TYR A 25 -18.60 23.46 37.98
N TYR A 26 -18.71 24.70 37.48
CA TYR A 26 -19.73 25.64 37.93
C TYR A 26 -21.17 25.11 37.69
N PHE A 27 -21.44 24.58 36.49
CA PHE A 27 -22.74 24.00 36.15
C PHE A 27 -23.07 22.75 36.98
N SER A 28 -22.06 22.00 37.45
CA SER A 28 -22.30 20.87 38.35
C SER A 28 -22.89 21.32 39.69
N TYR A 29 -22.46 22.47 40.23
CA TYR A 29 -23.07 23.09 41.41
C TYR A 29 -24.45 23.64 41.09
N PHE A 30 -24.60 24.33 39.96
CA PHE A 30 -25.87 24.89 39.53
C PHE A 30 -26.96 23.80 39.40
N LEU A 31 -26.65 22.68 38.74
CA LEU A 31 -27.57 21.54 38.62
C LEU A 31 -27.82 20.84 39.95
N ARG A 32 -26.80 20.76 40.82
CA ARG A 32 -26.95 20.11 42.13
C ARG A 32 -27.88 20.87 43.06
N PHE A 33 -27.83 22.19 43.03
CA PHE A 33 -28.60 23.07 43.92
C PHE A 33 -29.84 23.67 43.23
N GLU A 34 -30.29 23.06 42.14
CA GLU A 34 -31.53 23.45 41.42
C GLU A 34 -31.56 24.95 41.04
N GLY A 35 -30.39 25.51 40.71
CA GLY A 35 -30.22 26.90 40.29
C GLY A 35 -29.99 27.93 41.40
N VAL A 36 -29.99 27.54 42.68
CA VAL A 36 -29.78 28.45 43.82
C VAL A 36 -28.45 28.15 44.52
N ILE A 37 -27.41 28.93 44.22
CA ILE A 37 -26.07 28.75 44.81
C ILE A 37 -25.92 29.64 46.04
N SER A 38 -25.69 29.05 47.22
CA SER A 38 -25.42 29.80 48.46
C SER A 38 -24.08 30.54 48.39
N PRO A 39 -23.92 31.71 49.06
CA PRO A 39 -22.64 32.41 49.14
C PRO A 39 -21.48 31.53 49.65
N LYS A 40 -21.78 30.59 50.56
CA LYS A 40 -20.79 29.63 51.06
C LYS A 40 -20.32 28.67 49.96
N ASP A 41 -21.23 28.19 49.13
CA ASP A 41 -20.91 27.31 48.00
C ASP A 41 -20.15 28.05 46.90
N LEU A 42 -20.47 29.33 46.66
CA LEU A 42 -19.71 30.16 45.73
C LEU A 42 -18.25 30.34 46.19
N SER A 43 -18.03 30.54 47.50
CA SER A 43 -16.67 30.60 48.05
C SER A 43 -15.93 29.27 47.91
N ASN A 44 -16.61 28.14 48.12
CA ASN A 44 -16.05 26.81 47.91
C ASN A 44 -15.66 26.58 46.44
N ILE A 45 -16.51 27.00 45.49
CA ILE A 45 -16.21 26.93 44.06
C ILE A 45 -14.95 27.74 43.74
N LEU A 46 -14.88 29.00 44.15
CA LEU A 46 -13.74 29.88 43.83
C LEU A 46 -12.42 29.35 44.41
N GLN A 47 -12.46 28.81 45.64
CA GLN A 47 -11.28 28.21 46.27
C GLN A 47 -10.88 26.88 45.63
N SER A 48 -11.84 26.05 45.21
CA SER A 48 -11.54 24.74 44.65
C SER A 48 -11.13 24.80 43.17
N VAL A 49 -11.68 25.74 42.40
CA VAL A 49 -11.40 25.86 40.96
C VAL A 49 -9.93 26.16 40.67
N ILE A 50 -9.25 26.86 41.59
CA ILE A 50 -7.84 27.28 41.42
C ILE A 50 -6.90 26.08 41.26
N TRP A 51 -7.26 24.92 41.83
CA TRP A 51 -6.46 23.70 41.74
C TRP A 51 -7.15 22.61 40.92
N ILE A 52 -8.48 22.55 40.87
CA ILE A 52 -9.23 21.57 40.05
C ILE A 52 -8.92 21.75 38.55
N VAL A 53 -8.94 22.98 38.05
CA VAL A 53 -8.68 23.27 36.63
C VAL A 53 -7.26 22.85 36.24
N PRO A 54 -6.19 23.28 36.95
CA PRO A 54 -4.83 22.81 36.65
C PRO A 54 -4.66 21.29 36.71
N VAL A 55 -5.27 20.61 37.69
CA VAL A 55 -5.18 19.14 37.80
C VAL A 55 -5.80 18.46 36.57
N LYS A 56 -7.01 18.87 36.15
CA LYS A 56 -7.67 18.34 34.95
C LYS A 56 -6.86 18.61 33.69
N LEU A 57 -6.38 19.83 33.50
CA LEU A 57 -5.55 20.19 32.35
C LEU A 57 -4.23 19.41 32.34
N GLY A 58 -3.63 19.19 33.51
CA GLY A 58 -2.44 18.36 33.68
C GLY A 58 -2.68 16.90 33.29
N CYS A 59 -3.81 16.32 33.69
CA CYS A 59 -4.23 14.99 33.24
C CYS A 59 -4.46 14.96 31.72
N PHE A 60 -5.15 15.94 31.15
CA PHE A 60 -5.36 16.02 29.69
C PHE A 60 -4.01 16.08 28.95
N PHE A 61 -3.06 16.84 29.48
CA PHE A 61 -1.71 16.91 28.95
C PHE A 61 -0.97 15.56 29.04
N PHE A 62 -1.05 14.87 30.19
CA PHE A 62 -0.40 13.58 30.40
C PHE A 62 -0.95 12.48 29.48
N PHE A 63 -2.27 12.45 29.26
CA PHE A 63 -2.94 11.53 28.36
C PHE A 63 -2.84 11.91 26.88
N ASN A 64 -1.95 12.85 26.53
CA ASN A 64 -1.67 13.24 25.14
C ASN A 64 -2.89 13.81 24.40
N LEU A 65 -3.85 14.40 25.10
CA LEU A 65 -5.05 14.98 24.48
C LEU A 65 -4.77 16.21 23.62
N TYR A 66 -3.53 16.73 23.61
CA TYR A 66 -3.11 17.92 22.86
C TYR A 66 -2.07 17.61 21.77
N SER A 67 -1.67 16.34 21.58
CA SER A 67 -0.62 15.94 20.64
C SER A 67 -1.14 15.22 19.38
N GLY A 68 -2.46 15.14 19.21
CA GLY A 68 -3.12 14.45 18.10
C GLY A 68 -3.30 15.28 16.81
N MET A 69 -3.22 14.61 15.66
CA MET A 69 -3.76 15.12 14.40
C MET A 69 -5.28 14.93 14.40
N TRP A 70 -6.01 15.93 14.88
CA TRP A 70 -7.47 16.00 15.09
C TRP A 70 -8.35 15.60 13.89
N ARG A 71 -7.76 15.43 12.71
CA ARG A 71 -8.43 15.01 11.48
C ARG A 71 -8.70 13.50 11.43
N TYR A 72 -7.94 12.67 12.17
CA TYR A 72 -7.96 11.20 12.04
C TYR A 72 -8.19 10.44 13.35
N THR A 73 -8.36 11.14 14.45
CA THR A 73 -8.50 10.55 15.76
C THR A 73 -9.97 10.31 16.11
N GLY A 74 -10.41 9.09 15.83
CA GLY A 74 -11.76 8.62 16.17
C GLY A 74 -11.86 8.10 17.61
N ILE A 75 -12.20 6.82 17.74
CA ILE A 75 -12.54 6.16 19.01
C ILE A 75 -11.41 6.21 20.06
N ARG A 76 -10.14 6.22 19.63
CA ARG A 76 -8.98 6.23 20.55
C ARG A 76 -8.91 7.50 21.40
N GLU A 77 -9.17 8.67 20.81
CA GLU A 77 -9.18 9.93 21.56
C GLU A 77 -10.32 10.01 22.58
N MET A 78 -11.49 9.45 22.25
CA MET A 78 -12.58 9.34 23.22
C MET A 78 -12.20 8.47 24.42
N LEU A 79 -11.49 7.36 24.18
CA LEU A 79 -10.99 6.50 25.25
C LEU A 79 -9.93 7.21 26.10
N ASP A 80 -9.03 7.98 25.49
CA ASP A 80 -8.01 8.73 26.21
C ASP A 80 -8.63 9.90 27.00
N LEU A 81 -9.65 10.58 26.45
CA LEU A 81 -10.44 11.57 27.19
C LEU A 81 -11.16 10.95 28.38
N MET A 82 -11.76 9.77 28.21
CA MET A 82 -12.44 9.06 29.30
C MET A 82 -11.45 8.68 30.41
N ARG A 83 -10.26 8.16 30.06
CA ARG A 83 -9.19 7.85 31.01
C ARG A 83 -8.68 9.11 31.73
N ALA A 84 -8.48 10.20 30.99
CA ALA A 84 -8.03 11.45 31.56
C ALA A 84 -9.07 12.06 32.54
N CYS A 85 -10.36 12.01 32.18
CA CYS A 85 -11.44 12.43 33.08
C CYS A 85 -11.47 11.55 34.34
N LEU A 86 -11.44 10.22 34.20
CA LEU A 86 -11.46 9.29 35.35
C LEU A 86 -10.29 9.51 36.30
N THR A 87 -9.07 9.62 35.77
CA THR A 87 -7.87 9.88 36.58
C THR A 87 -7.93 11.24 37.27
N SER A 88 -8.35 12.30 36.57
CA SER A 88 -8.49 13.63 37.16
C SER A 88 -9.53 13.66 38.28
N SER A 89 -10.71 13.05 38.07
CA SER A 89 -11.75 12.93 39.10
C SER A 89 -11.27 12.13 40.31
N ALA A 90 -10.54 11.04 40.09
CA ALA A 90 -9.97 10.24 41.18
C ALA A 90 -8.96 11.03 42.02
N ILE A 91 -8.07 11.81 41.37
CA ILE A 91 -7.11 12.69 42.05
C ILE A 91 -7.85 13.76 42.86
N ILE A 92 -8.85 14.42 42.28
CA ILE A 92 -9.64 15.46 42.95
C ILE A 92 -10.35 14.90 44.20
N ILE A 93 -10.99 13.74 44.06
CA ILE A 93 -11.68 13.05 45.16
C ILE A 93 -10.69 12.67 46.27
N ALA A 94 -9.51 12.15 45.91
CA ALA A 94 -8.47 11.79 46.88
C ALA A 94 -7.95 13.01 47.65
N VAL A 95 -7.66 14.11 46.95
CA VAL A 95 -7.20 15.37 47.58
C VAL A 95 -8.25 15.91 48.55
N LEU A 96 -9.52 15.93 48.16
CA LEU A 96 -10.61 16.41 49.02
C LEU A 96 -10.88 15.51 50.22
N LEU A 97 -10.75 14.20 50.04
CA LEU A 97 -10.89 13.24 51.14
C LEU A 97 -9.81 13.48 52.21
N ILE A 98 -8.56 13.72 51.81
CA ILE A 98 -7.43 13.93 52.72
C ILE A 98 -7.51 15.30 53.43
N THR A 99 -7.89 16.35 52.70
CA THR A 99 -7.82 17.74 53.19
C THR A 99 -9.04 18.17 53.98
N VAL A 100 -10.25 17.86 53.48
CA VAL A 100 -11.52 18.41 54.01
C VAL A 100 -12.52 17.31 54.37
N ARG A 101 -12.21 16.03 54.13
CA ARG A 101 -13.09 14.88 54.43
C ARG A 101 -14.51 15.01 53.88
N PHE A 102 -14.66 15.69 52.74
CA PHE A 102 -15.94 16.04 52.08
C PHE A 102 -16.87 16.98 52.86
N GLU A 103 -16.41 17.64 53.93
CA GLU A 103 -17.23 18.66 54.61
C GLU A 103 -17.47 19.86 53.68
N GLY A 104 -18.74 20.13 53.37
CA GLY A 104 -19.14 21.22 52.47
C GLY A 104 -19.14 20.88 50.97
N PHE A 105 -18.89 19.62 50.59
CA PHE A 105 -18.89 19.19 49.18
C PHE A 105 -19.82 17.98 48.95
N PRO A 106 -21.03 18.18 48.40
CA PRO A 106 -21.91 17.09 48.00
C PRO A 106 -21.24 16.15 46.98
N ARG A 107 -21.23 14.84 47.26
CA ARG A 107 -20.54 13.82 46.44
C ARG A 107 -21.05 13.74 44.99
N SER A 108 -22.33 14.06 44.78
CA SER A 108 -22.95 14.06 43.45
C SER A 108 -22.37 15.12 42.51
N ILE A 109 -21.78 16.20 43.04
CA ILE A 109 -21.13 17.25 42.23
C ILE A 109 -20.00 16.66 41.38
N PHE A 110 -19.18 15.76 41.95
CA PHE A 110 -18.07 15.13 41.21
C PHE A 110 -18.54 14.21 40.08
N ILE A 111 -19.69 13.54 40.27
CA ILE A 111 -20.28 12.67 39.24
C ILE A 111 -20.87 13.54 38.12
N ILE A 112 -21.61 14.61 38.48
CA ILE A 112 -22.20 15.54 37.52
C ILE A 112 -21.08 16.24 36.73
N ASP A 113 -20.05 16.75 37.42
CA ASP A 113 -18.89 17.37 36.81
C ASP A 113 -18.12 16.43 35.88
N PHE A 114 -17.95 15.15 36.25
CA PHE A 114 -17.35 14.15 35.38
C PHE A 114 -18.14 13.99 34.07
N LEU A 115 -19.47 13.84 34.16
CA LEU A 115 -20.34 13.68 32.99
C LEU A 115 -20.36 14.95 32.12
N LEU A 116 -20.46 16.13 32.75
CA LEU A 116 -20.44 17.41 32.05
C LEU A 116 -19.09 17.67 31.37
N THR A 117 -17.98 17.34 32.04
CA THR A 117 -16.63 17.51 31.45
C THR A 117 -16.49 16.63 30.22
N LEU A 118 -16.89 15.35 30.32
CA LEU A 118 -16.83 14.41 29.19
C LEU A 118 -17.69 14.89 28.02
N LEU A 119 -18.91 15.37 28.30
CA LEU A 119 -19.85 15.84 27.30
C LEU A 119 -19.40 17.15 26.63
N LEU A 120 -18.98 18.15 27.42
CA LEU A 120 -18.64 19.46 26.89
C LEU A 120 -17.27 19.46 26.19
N VAL A 121 -16.25 18.83 26.78
CA VAL A 121 -14.93 18.71 26.14
C VAL A 121 -15.02 17.78 24.93
N GLY A 122 -15.72 16.66 25.04
CA GLY A 122 -15.97 15.76 23.91
C GLY A 122 -16.75 16.45 22.79
N GLY A 123 -17.80 17.19 23.13
CA GLY A 123 -18.63 17.95 22.20
C GLY A 123 -17.85 19.05 21.48
N LEU A 124 -17.02 19.81 22.20
CA LEU A 124 -16.13 20.82 21.62
C LEU A 124 -15.21 20.18 20.57
N ARG A 125 -14.58 19.05 20.90
CA ARG A 125 -13.65 18.33 20.00
C ARG A 125 -14.36 17.78 18.76
N ILE A 126 -15.54 17.20 18.91
CA ILE A 126 -16.36 16.72 17.78
C ILE A 126 -16.79 17.89 16.90
N THR A 127 -17.20 19.01 17.49
CA THR A 127 -17.64 20.20 16.74
C THR A 127 -16.49 20.77 15.92
N ILE A 128 -15.31 20.92 16.53
CA ILE A 128 -14.07 21.33 15.84
C ILE A 128 -13.76 20.36 14.69
N ARG A 129 -13.89 19.04 14.92
CA ARG A 129 -13.67 18.02 13.89
C ARG A 129 -14.64 18.13 12.72
N LEU A 130 -15.95 18.26 12.99
CA LEU A 130 -16.97 18.36 11.94
C LEU A 130 -16.81 19.64 11.11
N TYR A 131 -16.44 20.75 11.76
CA TYR A 131 -16.21 22.02 11.07
C TYR A 131 -14.95 21.97 10.19
N LEU A 132 -13.85 21.40 10.69
CA LEU A 132 -12.59 21.26 9.95
C LEU A 132 -12.61 20.12 8.91
N ALA A 133 -13.53 19.16 9.03
CA ALA A 133 -13.70 18.11 8.02
C ALA A 133 -14.34 18.64 6.73
N ASN A 134 -15.18 19.68 6.83
CA ASN A 134 -15.93 20.24 5.71
C ASN A 134 -15.21 21.39 4.98
N ASP A 135 -14.18 22.00 5.57
CA ASP A 135 -13.46 23.13 4.95
C ASP A 135 -11.94 22.86 4.86
N PRO A 136 -11.39 22.59 3.65
CA PRO A 136 -9.97 22.30 3.46
C PRO A 136 -9.03 23.50 3.70
N THR A 137 -9.57 24.69 3.98
CA THR A 137 -8.82 25.96 3.95
C THR A 137 -8.53 26.59 5.31
N THR A 138 -9.24 26.21 6.37
CA THR A 138 -9.04 26.78 7.71
C THR A 138 -7.92 26.09 8.50
N ASP A 139 -6.70 26.60 8.33
CA ASP A 139 -5.45 26.23 9.04
C ASP A 139 -5.44 26.58 10.57
N LEU A 140 -6.59 26.92 11.16
CA LEU A 140 -6.72 27.53 12.49
C LEU A 140 -6.45 26.60 13.69
N PHE A 141 -6.48 25.27 13.49
CA PHE A 141 -6.37 24.30 14.60
C PHE A 141 -5.45 23.11 14.31
N SER A 142 -4.55 23.22 13.33
CA SER A 142 -3.55 22.17 13.10
C SER A 142 -2.46 22.22 14.18
N PHE A 143 -2.35 21.13 14.94
CA PHE A 143 -1.42 20.93 16.05
C PHE A 143 -0.16 20.17 15.65
N GLY A 144 0.27 20.37 14.41
CA GLY A 144 1.64 20.09 14.01
C GLY A 144 2.24 21.41 13.57
N LYS A 145 3.50 21.66 13.92
CA LYS A 145 4.33 22.44 13.00
C LYS A 145 4.10 21.78 11.63
N LYS A 146 3.79 22.57 10.59
CA LYS A 146 4.16 22.15 9.23
C LYS A 146 5.62 21.74 9.38
N GLU A 147 5.90 20.44 9.54
CA GLU A 147 7.05 19.92 8.82
C GLU A 147 6.83 20.49 7.44
N LYS A 148 7.83 21.22 6.94
CA LYS A 148 7.87 21.51 5.53
C LYS A 148 7.88 20.13 4.88
N ILE A 149 6.68 19.55 4.71
CA ILE A 149 6.45 18.56 3.70
C ILE A 149 6.92 19.34 2.49
N LYS A 150 8.08 18.93 1.99
CA LYS A 150 8.73 19.59 0.88
C LYS A 150 7.73 19.44 -0.24
N ASN A 151 6.93 20.49 -0.51
CA ASN A 151 5.93 20.52 -1.56
C ASN A 151 6.70 20.33 -2.85
N THR A 152 6.86 19.07 -3.23
CA THR A 152 7.66 18.66 -4.37
C THR A 152 6.76 18.96 -5.55
N GLN A 153 7.17 19.96 -6.34
CA GLN A 153 6.40 20.38 -7.50
C GLN A 153 6.46 19.26 -8.54
N LEU A 154 5.35 18.58 -8.74
CA LEU A 154 5.25 17.38 -9.54
C LEU A 154 4.68 17.70 -10.92
N LEU A 155 5.39 17.28 -11.96
CA LEU A 155 4.90 17.30 -13.32
C LEU A 155 4.45 15.89 -13.73
N ILE A 156 3.25 15.75 -14.29
CA ILE A 156 2.73 14.43 -14.71
C ILE A 156 2.78 14.32 -16.23
N ILE A 157 3.46 13.29 -16.74
CA ILE A 157 3.47 12.93 -18.16
C ILE A 157 2.36 11.90 -18.39
N GLY A 158 1.38 12.25 -19.23
CA GLY A 158 0.18 11.49 -19.52
C GLY A 158 -1.06 12.08 -18.86
N ALA A 159 -1.86 12.84 -19.61
CA ALA A 159 -3.14 13.41 -19.18
C ALA A 159 -4.31 12.44 -19.48
N GLY A 160 -4.09 11.14 -19.29
CA GLY A 160 -5.10 10.09 -19.41
C GLY A 160 -5.66 9.64 -18.07
N ASP A 161 -6.40 8.53 -18.04
CA ASP A 161 -7.04 8.01 -16.82
C ASP A 161 -6.03 7.71 -15.71
N ALA A 162 -4.85 7.20 -16.05
CA ALA A 162 -3.80 6.93 -15.08
C ALA A 162 -3.26 8.22 -14.44
N GLY A 163 -3.02 9.27 -15.23
CA GLY A 163 -2.57 10.57 -14.73
C GLY A 163 -3.62 11.29 -13.90
N GLU A 164 -4.89 11.20 -14.29
CA GLU A 164 -6.01 11.74 -13.51
C GLU A 164 -6.14 11.04 -12.16
N LYS A 165 -5.99 9.71 -12.10
CA LYS A 165 -6.01 8.98 -10.83
C LYS A 165 -4.87 9.39 -9.90
N VAL A 166 -3.64 9.56 -10.43
CA VAL A 166 -2.50 10.08 -9.65
C VAL A 166 -2.83 11.45 -9.08
N LEU A 167 -3.37 12.36 -9.90
CA LEU A 167 -3.78 13.68 -9.47
C LEU A 167 -4.81 13.63 -8.33
N ARG A 168 -5.84 12.81 -8.50
CA ARG A 168 -6.93 12.66 -7.51
C ARG A 168 -6.42 12.15 -6.18
N GLU A 169 -5.47 11.21 -6.18
CA GLU A 169 -4.88 10.67 -4.96
C GLU A 169 -3.97 11.70 -4.26
N ILE A 170 -3.21 12.51 -5.01
CA ILE A 170 -2.42 13.63 -4.47
C ILE A 170 -3.34 14.63 -3.78
N HIS A 171 -4.43 15.03 -4.46
CA HIS A 171 -5.40 15.98 -3.92
C HIS A 171 -6.15 15.41 -2.70
N GLY A 172 -6.49 14.13 -2.73
CA GLY A 172 -7.14 13.43 -1.63
C GLY A 172 -6.23 13.19 -0.42
N THR A 173 -4.91 13.23 -0.61
CA THR A 173 -3.91 12.91 0.43
C THR A 173 -2.82 13.98 0.55
N PRO A 174 -3.13 15.19 1.10
CA PRO A 174 -2.16 16.29 1.22
C PRO A 174 -0.91 15.95 2.03
N SER A 175 -0.94 14.90 2.86
CA SER A 175 0.24 14.41 3.60
C SER A 175 1.33 13.81 2.71
N LEU A 176 1.06 13.57 1.41
CA LEU A 176 2.05 13.04 0.47
C LEU A 176 3.09 14.07 0.04
N GLY A 177 2.79 15.37 0.18
CA GLY A 177 3.78 16.41 -0.10
C GLY A 177 4.06 16.71 -1.56
N TYR A 178 3.17 16.32 -2.46
CA TYR A 178 3.27 16.68 -3.86
C TYR A 178 2.28 17.79 -4.18
N GLU A 179 2.71 18.70 -5.04
CA GLU A 179 1.85 19.74 -5.62
C GLU A 179 1.96 19.62 -7.14
N VAL A 180 0.86 19.25 -7.80
CA VAL A 180 0.91 19.01 -9.25
C VAL A 180 0.86 20.34 -9.99
N VAL A 181 1.94 20.67 -10.70
CA VAL A 181 2.05 21.95 -11.42
C VAL A 181 1.46 21.91 -12.82
N GLY A 182 1.33 20.72 -13.41
CA GLY A 182 0.81 20.57 -14.76
C GLY A 182 0.92 19.15 -15.31
N PHE A 183 0.25 18.95 -16.45
CA PHE A 183 0.38 17.76 -17.27
C PHE A 183 1.11 18.03 -18.59
N LEU A 184 1.75 17.00 -19.12
CA LEU A 184 2.19 16.92 -20.52
C LEU A 184 1.52 15.74 -21.21
N ASP A 185 1.00 15.93 -22.43
CA ASP A 185 0.36 14.88 -23.22
C ASP A 185 0.48 15.19 -24.72
N ASP A 186 0.87 14.19 -25.51
CA ASP A 186 1.04 14.33 -26.97
C ASP A 186 -0.31 14.59 -27.69
N ASN A 187 -1.45 14.29 -27.04
CA ASN A 187 -2.76 14.53 -27.61
C ASN A 187 -3.08 16.03 -27.64
N ARG A 188 -2.97 16.62 -28.84
CA ARG A 188 -3.31 18.03 -29.13
C ARG A 188 -4.70 18.44 -28.65
N GLY A 189 -5.67 17.52 -28.63
CA GLY A 189 -7.03 17.80 -28.16
C GLY A 189 -7.14 18.03 -26.65
N LYS A 190 -6.11 17.69 -25.88
CA LYS A 190 -6.04 17.91 -24.42
C LYS A 190 -5.20 19.14 -24.03
N GLN A 191 -4.34 19.62 -24.93
CA GLN A 191 -3.47 20.75 -24.68
C GLN A 191 -4.28 22.03 -24.42
N GLY A 192 -3.86 22.82 -23.44
CA GLY A 192 -4.58 24.04 -23.01
C GLY A 192 -5.88 23.79 -22.24
N LYS A 193 -6.30 22.52 -22.05
CA LYS A 193 -7.38 22.15 -21.13
C LYS A 193 -6.83 21.93 -19.72
N SER A 194 -7.72 21.79 -18.76
CA SER A 194 -7.37 21.47 -17.37
C SER A 194 -8.04 20.19 -16.89
N ILE A 195 -7.35 19.40 -16.08
CA ILE A 195 -7.88 18.25 -15.35
C ILE A 195 -7.92 18.63 -13.87
N HIS A 196 -9.10 18.66 -13.25
CA HIS A 196 -9.31 19.10 -11.87
C HIS A 196 -8.62 20.43 -11.52
N GLY A 197 -8.65 21.40 -12.44
CA GLY A 197 -8.02 22.71 -12.27
C GLY A 197 -6.52 22.77 -12.57
N VAL A 198 -5.86 21.64 -12.85
CA VAL A 198 -4.44 21.59 -13.24
C VAL A 198 -4.31 21.61 -14.78
N PRO A 199 -3.53 22.53 -15.35
CA PRO A 199 -3.44 22.70 -16.81
C PRO A 199 -2.61 21.61 -17.49
N VAL A 200 -2.98 21.27 -18.73
CA VAL A 200 -2.15 20.52 -19.66
C VAL A 200 -1.26 21.52 -20.41
N LEU A 201 0.00 21.59 -20.02
CA LEU A 201 0.95 22.63 -20.41
C LEU A 201 1.43 22.49 -21.87
N GLY A 202 1.34 21.29 -22.44
CA GLY A 202 1.72 21.05 -23.84
C GLY A 202 2.07 19.59 -24.13
N ASP A 203 2.82 19.42 -25.21
CA ASP A 203 3.42 18.16 -25.65
C ASP A 203 4.56 17.74 -24.71
N ILE A 204 4.83 16.43 -24.62
CA ILE A 204 5.97 15.89 -23.86
C ILE A 204 7.29 16.48 -24.36
N ASP A 205 7.43 16.72 -25.67
CA ASP A 205 8.64 17.34 -26.23
C ASP A 205 8.86 18.79 -25.76
N ALA A 206 7.82 19.45 -25.22
CA ALA A 206 7.92 20.81 -24.70
C ALA A 206 8.57 20.89 -23.32
N LEU A 207 8.89 19.75 -22.68
CA LEU A 207 9.42 19.68 -21.31
C LEU A 207 10.59 20.65 -21.05
N ASP A 208 11.55 20.71 -21.97
CA ASP A 208 12.75 21.57 -21.85
C ASP A 208 12.44 23.07 -21.99
N SER A 209 11.32 23.40 -22.66
CA SER A 209 10.88 24.78 -22.94
C SER A 209 9.89 25.32 -21.91
N LEU A 210 9.48 24.49 -20.93
CA LEU A 210 8.53 24.90 -19.91
C LEU A 210 9.14 25.97 -18.99
N LYS A 211 8.41 27.07 -18.82
CA LYS A 211 8.76 28.14 -17.86
C LYS A 211 8.30 27.83 -16.43
N VAL A 212 7.68 26.67 -16.22
CA VAL A 212 7.11 26.27 -14.92
C VAL A 212 8.20 25.60 -14.09
N ILE A 213 8.24 25.92 -12.80
CA ILE A 213 9.17 25.28 -11.87
C ILE A 213 8.59 23.92 -11.48
N PHE A 214 9.42 22.86 -11.56
CA PHE A 214 9.10 21.53 -11.08
C PHE A 214 10.35 20.83 -10.53
N ASP A 215 10.14 19.93 -9.58
CA ASP A 215 11.17 19.18 -8.86
C ASP A 215 11.26 17.72 -9.32
N GLU A 216 10.11 17.10 -9.62
CA GLU A 216 9.99 15.68 -9.94
C GLU A 216 9.00 15.47 -11.10
N ILE A 217 9.21 14.42 -11.89
CA ILE A 217 8.36 14.01 -13.00
C ILE A 217 7.76 12.63 -12.69
N THR A 218 6.46 12.46 -12.93
CA THR A 218 5.80 11.16 -12.90
C THR A 218 5.30 10.77 -14.28
N ILE A 219 5.73 9.63 -14.79
CA ILE A 219 5.27 9.04 -16.04
C ILE A 219 4.03 8.19 -15.73
N ALA A 220 2.86 8.69 -16.10
CA ALA A 220 1.56 8.06 -15.91
C ALA A 220 1.01 7.48 -17.22
N LEU A 221 1.85 6.74 -17.94
CA LEU A 221 1.54 6.09 -19.22
C LEU A 221 1.84 4.57 -19.15
N PRO A 222 1.11 3.80 -18.31
CA PRO A 222 1.38 2.38 -18.07
C PRO A 222 1.16 1.49 -19.31
N SER A 223 0.58 2.03 -20.38
CA SER A 223 0.32 1.35 -21.66
C SER A 223 1.17 1.91 -22.82
N ALA A 224 2.14 2.79 -22.55
CA ALA A 224 3.01 3.34 -23.60
C ALA A 224 3.86 2.23 -24.25
N ARG A 225 4.07 2.32 -25.56
CA ARG A 225 4.91 1.37 -26.31
C ARG A 225 6.39 1.62 -26.03
N SER A 226 7.27 0.64 -26.27
CA SER A 226 8.71 0.76 -25.96
C SER A 226 9.40 1.95 -26.60
N HIS A 227 9.02 2.30 -27.84
CA HIS A 227 9.61 3.42 -28.56
C HIS A 227 9.18 4.77 -27.97
N GLU A 228 7.92 4.88 -27.56
CA GLU A 228 7.38 6.07 -26.87
C GLU A 228 8.01 6.20 -25.48
N MET A 229 8.06 5.11 -24.71
CA MET A 229 8.68 5.10 -23.38
C MET A 229 10.16 5.49 -23.43
N ARG A 230 10.93 4.97 -24.40
CA ARG A 230 12.32 5.40 -24.65
C ARG A 230 12.43 6.88 -24.98
N ARG A 231 11.53 7.41 -25.83
CA ARG A 231 11.48 8.83 -26.16
C ARG A 231 11.26 9.66 -24.90
N ILE A 232 10.25 9.31 -24.11
CA ILE A 232 9.87 9.99 -22.86
C ILE A 232 11.05 9.96 -21.87
N ILE A 233 11.67 8.81 -21.64
CA ILE A 233 12.81 8.67 -20.71
C ILE A 233 14.00 9.52 -21.16
N ASN A 234 14.30 9.55 -22.46
CA ASN A 234 15.37 10.40 -22.99
C ASN A 234 15.08 11.89 -22.73
N ILE A 235 13.82 12.31 -22.89
CA ILE A 235 13.39 13.69 -22.60
C ILE A 235 13.50 13.99 -21.09
N CYS A 236 12.99 13.10 -20.23
CA CYS A 236 13.11 13.24 -18.78
C CYS A 236 14.56 13.27 -18.30
N THR A 237 15.43 12.46 -18.89
CA THR A 237 16.86 12.41 -18.53
C THR A 237 17.58 13.71 -18.89
N LYS A 238 17.25 14.31 -20.04
CA LYS A 238 17.79 15.63 -20.45
C LYS A 238 17.39 16.76 -19.51
N SER A 239 16.20 16.68 -18.92
CA SER A 239 15.73 17.67 -17.94
C SER A 239 16.56 17.72 -16.65
N GLY A 240 17.32 16.66 -16.34
CA GLY A 240 18.13 16.54 -15.12
C GLY A 240 17.30 16.44 -13.83
N LYS A 241 15.97 16.31 -13.93
CA LYS A 241 15.06 16.16 -12.79
C LYS A 241 14.88 14.69 -12.43
N ARG A 242 14.48 14.44 -11.18
CA ARG A 242 14.09 13.09 -10.76
C ARG A 242 12.82 12.69 -11.50
N PHE A 243 12.75 11.45 -12.00
CA PHE A 243 11.54 10.93 -12.62
C PHE A 243 11.23 9.51 -12.16
N ARG A 244 9.94 9.20 -12.06
CA ARG A 244 9.40 7.88 -11.67
C ARG A 244 8.29 7.47 -12.62
N THR A 245 7.99 6.17 -12.71
CA THR A 245 6.91 5.66 -13.55
C THR A 245 5.87 4.90 -12.73
N LEU A 246 4.63 4.89 -13.22
CA LEU A 246 3.65 3.92 -12.80
C LEU A 246 4.01 2.54 -13.36
N PRO A 247 3.81 1.46 -12.57
CA PRO A 247 3.97 0.10 -13.05
C PRO A 247 2.94 -0.23 -14.14
N GLY A 248 3.25 -1.22 -14.96
CA GLY A 248 2.36 -1.67 -16.03
C GLY A 248 1.02 -2.21 -15.50
N LEU A 249 0.00 -2.26 -16.36
CA LEU A 249 -1.35 -2.70 -15.99
C LEU A 249 -1.39 -4.11 -15.34
N GLY A 250 -0.48 -5.01 -15.73
CA GLY A 250 -0.39 -6.36 -15.15
C GLY A 250 0.12 -6.41 -13.71
N GLU A 251 0.89 -5.41 -13.27
CA GLU A 251 1.40 -5.28 -11.89
C GLU A 251 0.38 -4.56 -10.98
N LEU A 252 -0.59 -3.85 -11.56
CA LEU A 252 -1.68 -3.19 -10.85
C LEU A 252 -2.83 -4.19 -10.59
N ILE A 253 -2.58 -5.15 -9.67
CA ILE A 253 -3.47 -6.29 -9.36
C ILE A 253 -4.94 -5.91 -9.08
N ASN A 254 -5.23 -4.68 -8.66
CA ASN A 254 -6.60 -4.22 -8.34
C ASN A 254 -7.08 -2.97 -9.12
N GLY A 255 -6.36 -2.52 -10.17
CA GLY A 255 -6.74 -1.30 -10.93
C GLY A 255 -6.73 0.02 -10.14
N SER A 256 -6.37 -0.04 -8.85
CA SER A 256 -6.12 1.09 -7.97
C SER A 256 -4.71 1.62 -8.22
N VAL A 257 -4.63 2.78 -8.87
CA VAL A 257 -3.37 3.53 -8.99
C VAL A 257 -3.07 4.11 -7.61
N SER A 258 -1.90 3.80 -7.05
CA SER A 258 -1.40 4.43 -5.83
C SER A 258 -0.07 5.16 -6.09
N ILE A 259 0.10 6.35 -5.54
CA ILE A 259 1.36 7.10 -5.52
C ILE A 259 2.46 6.31 -4.81
N LYS A 260 2.09 5.44 -3.87
CA LYS A 260 3.05 4.51 -3.23
C LYS A 260 3.60 3.45 -4.19
N ALA A 261 2.92 3.22 -5.31
CA ALA A 261 3.37 2.29 -6.35
C ALA A 261 4.32 2.95 -7.37
N LEU A 262 4.58 4.26 -7.27
CA LEU A 262 5.59 4.91 -8.11
C LEU A 262 6.96 4.31 -7.84
N ARG A 263 7.60 3.83 -8.90
CA ARG A 263 8.94 3.24 -8.85
C ARG A 263 9.89 3.97 -9.81
N ASP A 264 11.18 3.83 -9.55
CA ASP A 264 12.19 4.25 -10.51
C ASP A 264 12.06 3.38 -11.79
N VAL A 265 12.45 3.94 -12.93
CA VAL A 265 12.31 3.27 -14.23
C VAL A 265 13.32 2.12 -14.34
N ASP A 266 12.84 0.92 -14.68
CA ASP A 266 13.66 -0.29 -14.83
C ASP A 266 13.88 -0.63 -16.32
N TYR A 267 14.92 -1.40 -16.63
CA TYR A 267 15.22 -1.93 -17.96
C TYR A 267 14.03 -2.69 -18.56
N GLN A 268 13.21 -3.32 -17.72
CA GLN A 268 12.00 -4.03 -18.14
C GLN A 268 10.96 -3.09 -18.77
N ASP A 269 10.88 -1.83 -18.35
CA ASP A 269 9.96 -0.83 -18.93
C ASP A 269 10.36 -0.44 -20.37
N LEU A 270 11.61 -0.72 -20.76
CA LEU A 270 12.11 -0.53 -22.13
C LEU A 270 11.82 -1.73 -23.05
N LEU A 271 11.40 -2.86 -22.46
CA LEU A 271 11.08 -4.11 -23.11
C LEU A 271 9.55 -4.29 -23.17
N SER A 272 8.88 -3.77 -24.20
CA SER A 272 7.48 -4.14 -24.43
C SER A 272 7.45 -5.34 -25.38
N ARG A 273 7.02 -6.50 -24.88
CA ARG A 273 6.22 -7.38 -25.72
C ARG A 273 4.77 -6.91 -25.59
N PRO A 274 4.05 -6.61 -26.69
CA PRO A 274 2.59 -6.59 -26.58
C PRO A 274 2.16 -7.97 -26.04
N PRO A 275 1.18 -8.06 -25.13
CA PRO A 275 0.59 -9.35 -24.80
C PRO A 275 0.13 -9.96 -26.13
N VAL A 276 0.68 -11.13 -26.46
CA VAL A 276 0.21 -11.91 -27.61
C VAL A 276 -1.23 -12.28 -27.31
N ASP A 277 -2.13 -12.06 -28.26
CA ASP A 277 -3.51 -12.51 -28.12
C ASP A 277 -3.49 -14.03 -28.11
N LEU A 278 -3.58 -14.60 -26.91
CA LEU A 278 -3.52 -16.04 -26.69
C LEU A 278 -4.90 -16.60 -27.00
N ASP A 279 -4.95 -17.56 -27.92
CA ASP A 279 -6.17 -18.31 -28.21
C ASP A 279 -6.46 -19.26 -27.04
N ILE A 280 -7.14 -18.74 -26.02
CA ILE A 280 -7.42 -19.43 -24.75
C ILE A 280 -8.20 -20.71 -25.01
N ASP A 281 -9.12 -20.72 -25.97
CA ASP A 281 -9.96 -21.88 -26.30
C ASP A 281 -9.10 -23.05 -26.82
N LYS A 282 -8.13 -22.76 -27.70
CA LYS A 282 -7.17 -23.79 -28.16
C LYS A 282 -6.29 -24.32 -27.02
N ILE A 283 -5.82 -23.43 -26.16
CA ILE A 283 -4.97 -23.81 -25.02
C ILE A 283 -5.76 -24.69 -24.05
N GLN A 284 -7.01 -24.32 -23.74
CA GLN A 284 -7.86 -25.09 -22.85
C GLN A 284 -8.12 -26.50 -23.38
N ASN A 285 -8.44 -26.64 -24.68
CA ASN A 285 -8.64 -27.95 -25.31
C ASN A 285 -7.38 -28.85 -25.27
N LEU A 286 -6.19 -28.25 -25.25
CA LEU A 286 -4.92 -28.99 -25.18
C LEU A 286 -4.56 -29.42 -23.75
N LEU A 287 -5.06 -28.73 -22.72
CA LEU A 287 -4.59 -28.93 -21.33
C LEU A 287 -5.61 -29.60 -20.42
N THR A 288 -6.91 -29.37 -20.62
CA THR A 288 -7.96 -29.90 -19.76
C THR A 288 -8.06 -31.43 -19.85
N ASP A 289 -8.15 -32.10 -18.70
CA ASP A 289 -8.20 -33.57 -18.56
C ASP A 289 -7.05 -34.35 -19.25
N LYS A 290 -5.93 -33.66 -19.55
CA LYS A 290 -4.71 -34.30 -20.09
C LYS A 290 -3.72 -34.62 -18.98
N ARG A 291 -2.88 -35.63 -19.23
CA ARG A 291 -1.67 -35.90 -18.42
C ARG A 291 -0.51 -35.12 -19.00
N ILE A 292 0.06 -34.21 -18.23
CA ILE A 292 1.02 -33.22 -18.73
C ILE A 292 2.33 -33.37 -17.97
N LEU A 293 3.44 -33.51 -18.68
CA LEU A 293 4.78 -33.54 -18.12
C LEU A 293 5.49 -32.21 -18.38
N VAL A 294 6.05 -31.60 -17.34
CA VAL A 294 6.92 -30.42 -17.44
C VAL A 294 8.31 -30.82 -16.97
N THR A 295 9.31 -30.79 -17.87
CA THR A 295 10.73 -30.96 -17.50
C THR A 295 11.33 -29.61 -17.12
N GLY A 296 12.27 -29.60 -16.17
CA GLY A 296 12.82 -28.36 -15.63
C GLY A 296 11.78 -27.57 -14.82
N ALA A 297 10.86 -28.30 -14.16
CA ALA A 297 9.70 -27.72 -13.47
C ALA A 297 10.06 -26.77 -12.31
N GLY A 298 11.23 -26.93 -11.68
CA GLY A 298 11.75 -26.01 -10.67
C GLY A 298 12.47 -24.80 -11.29
N GLY A 299 12.75 -24.81 -12.59
CA GLY A 299 13.35 -23.67 -13.29
C GLY A 299 12.41 -22.48 -13.41
N SER A 300 12.96 -21.31 -13.79
CA SER A 300 12.19 -20.07 -13.92
C SER A 300 11.02 -20.17 -14.92
N ILE A 301 11.24 -20.86 -16.05
CA ILE A 301 10.20 -21.04 -17.09
C ILE A 301 9.29 -22.21 -16.74
N GLY A 302 9.85 -23.35 -16.31
CA GLY A 302 9.07 -24.54 -15.96
C GLY A 302 8.11 -24.29 -14.81
N SER A 303 8.52 -23.56 -13.77
CA SER A 303 7.65 -23.22 -12.65
C SER A 303 6.46 -22.36 -13.07
N GLU A 304 6.69 -21.40 -13.96
CA GLU A 304 5.62 -20.55 -14.50
C GLU A 304 4.67 -21.34 -15.41
N LEU A 305 5.20 -22.24 -16.24
CA LEU A 305 4.38 -23.18 -17.01
C LEU A 305 3.51 -24.04 -16.08
N CYS A 306 4.07 -24.59 -14.99
CA CYS A 306 3.30 -25.35 -14.01
C CYS A 306 2.17 -24.52 -13.38
N ARG A 307 2.43 -23.25 -13.01
CA ARG A 307 1.42 -22.34 -12.45
C ARG A 307 0.30 -22.02 -13.42
N GLN A 308 0.59 -21.91 -14.72
CA GLN A 308 -0.42 -21.62 -15.73
C GLN A 308 -1.22 -22.87 -16.09
N ILE A 309 -0.54 -23.99 -16.33
CA ILE A 309 -1.15 -25.26 -16.75
C ILE A 309 -2.15 -25.77 -15.70
N ILE A 310 -1.82 -25.69 -14.40
CA ILE A 310 -2.69 -26.21 -13.33
C ILE A 310 -4.09 -25.54 -13.31
N GLN A 311 -4.19 -24.30 -13.78
CA GLN A 311 -5.46 -23.54 -13.83
C GLN A 311 -6.43 -24.08 -14.88
N PHE A 312 -5.93 -24.83 -15.88
CA PHE A 312 -6.75 -25.48 -16.91
C PHE A 312 -7.28 -26.86 -16.48
N HIS A 313 -7.12 -27.23 -15.21
CA HIS A 313 -7.59 -28.48 -14.62
C HIS A 313 -7.13 -29.73 -15.41
N PRO A 314 -5.80 -29.95 -15.52
CA PRO A 314 -5.30 -31.16 -16.14
C PRO A 314 -5.64 -32.38 -15.28
N LYS A 315 -5.74 -33.55 -15.92
CA LYS A 315 -5.95 -34.83 -15.23
C LYS A 315 -4.80 -35.13 -14.27
N GLN A 316 -3.58 -34.82 -14.69
CA GLN A 316 -2.37 -34.97 -13.90
C GLN A 316 -1.30 -34.02 -14.40
N LEU A 317 -0.65 -33.30 -13.48
CA LEU A 317 0.52 -32.47 -13.77
C LEU A 317 1.76 -33.14 -13.16
N ILE A 318 2.72 -33.52 -14.00
CA ILE A 318 3.94 -34.22 -13.63
C ILE A 318 5.08 -33.21 -13.69
N LEU A 319 5.66 -32.89 -12.54
CA LEU A 319 6.78 -31.97 -12.38
C LEU A 319 8.07 -32.78 -12.31
N LEU A 320 8.94 -32.61 -13.31
CA LEU A 320 10.23 -33.28 -13.39
C LEU A 320 11.36 -32.25 -13.35
N ASP A 321 12.30 -32.41 -12.42
CA ASP A 321 13.52 -31.60 -12.36
C ASP A 321 14.67 -32.41 -11.74
N ALA A 322 15.91 -31.98 -11.98
CA ALA A 322 17.10 -32.53 -11.34
C ALA A 322 17.46 -31.77 -10.05
N ALA A 323 17.00 -30.54 -9.89
CA ALA A 323 17.26 -29.70 -8.72
C ALA A 323 16.20 -29.94 -7.63
N GLU A 324 16.60 -30.62 -6.55
CA GLU A 324 15.73 -30.96 -5.42
C GLU A 324 15.05 -29.73 -4.80
N THR A 325 15.83 -28.70 -4.43
CA THR A 325 15.31 -27.51 -3.75
C THR A 325 14.26 -26.79 -4.58
N ASN A 326 14.57 -26.51 -5.85
CA ASN A 326 13.67 -25.80 -6.75
C ASN A 326 12.38 -26.59 -7.00
N LEU A 327 12.50 -27.91 -7.13
CA LEU A 327 11.36 -28.80 -7.35
C LEU A 327 10.45 -28.87 -6.12
N TYR A 328 11.04 -28.89 -4.92
CA TYR A 328 10.30 -28.85 -3.66
C TYR A 328 9.56 -27.51 -3.49
N GLU A 329 10.20 -26.38 -3.81
CA GLU A 329 9.61 -25.05 -3.71
C GLU A 329 8.34 -24.93 -4.57
N ILE A 330 8.41 -25.29 -5.85
CA ILE A 330 7.24 -25.24 -6.75
C ILE A 330 6.15 -26.23 -6.31
N GLN A 331 6.52 -27.42 -5.82
CA GLN A 331 5.56 -28.39 -5.29
C GLN A 331 4.76 -27.80 -4.12
N MET A 332 5.46 -27.20 -3.15
CA MET A 332 4.82 -26.60 -1.97
C MET A 332 3.94 -25.42 -2.38
N GLU A 333 4.42 -24.58 -3.31
CA GLU A 333 3.67 -23.46 -3.85
C GLU A 333 2.34 -23.92 -4.47
N LEU A 334 2.38 -24.91 -5.36
CA LEU A 334 1.18 -25.42 -6.03
C LEU A 334 0.23 -26.11 -5.06
N LYS A 335 0.76 -26.88 -4.10
CA LYS A 335 -0.03 -27.56 -3.08
C LYS A 335 -0.78 -26.57 -2.18
N HIS A 336 -0.13 -25.46 -1.81
CA HIS A 336 -0.73 -24.42 -0.99
C HIS A 336 -1.81 -23.63 -1.75
N ARG A 337 -1.56 -23.32 -3.03
CA ARG A 337 -2.46 -22.48 -3.85
C ARG A 337 -3.65 -23.23 -4.45
N PHE A 338 -3.46 -24.47 -4.88
CA PHE A 338 -4.42 -25.22 -5.69
C PHE A 338 -4.83 -26.57 -5.10
N GLY A 339 -4.27 -26.95 -3.94
CA GLY A 339 -4.56 -28.22 -3.29
C GLY A 339 -3.71 -29.39 -3.82
N SER A 340 -4.01 -30.60 -3.33
CA SER A 340 -3.07 -31.73 -3.38
C SER A 340 -3.33 -32.78 -4.47
N ASN A 341 -4.38 -32.64 -5.28
CA ASN A 341 -5.02 -33.84 -5.87
C ASN A 341 -4.55 -34.26 -7.28
N SER A 342 -3.63 -33.55 -7.94
CA SER A 342 -3.20 -33.91 -9.30
C SER A 342 -1.73 -33.67 -9.62
N ASN A 343 -0.90 -33.25 -8.66
CA ASN A 343 0.53 -32.99 -8.88
C ASN A 343 1.37 -34.22 -8.52
N VAL A 344 2.16 -34.70 -9.49
CA VAL A 344 3.18 -35.73 -9.28
C VAL A 344 4.55 -35.07 -9.39
N VAL A 345 5.42 -35.33 -8.42
CA VAL A 345 6.77 -34.75 -8.39
C VAL A 345 7.80 -35.84 -8.57
N ILE A 346 8.74 -35.62 -9.50
CA ILE A 346 9.75 -36.61 -9.87
C ILE A 346 11.12 -35.92 -9.93
N LEU A 347 11.97 -36.25 -8.95
CA LEU A 347 13.37 -35.85 -8.97
C LEU A 347 14.14 -36.79 -9.90
N CYS A 348 14.45 -36.32 -11.10
CA CYS A 348 15.10 -37.12 -12.13
C CYS A 348 15.82 -36.22 -13.14
N ASP A 349 17.01 -36.63 -13.55
CA ASP A 349 17.77 -35.96 -14.60
C ASP A 349 17.33 -36.47 -15.98
N ILE A 350 17.09 -35.57 -16.93
CA ILE A 350 16.72 -35.91 -18.31
C ILE A 350 17.80 -36.71 -19.07
N LYS A 351 19.03 -36.74 -18.55
CA LYS A 351 20.10 -37.61 -19.07
C LYS A 351 19.87 -39.09 -18.72
N ASP A 352 19.09 -39.40 -17.68
CA ASP A 352 18.79 -40.77 -17.26
C ASP A 352 17.64 -41.36 -18.10
N LYS A 353 18.02 -42.08 -19.14
CA LYS A 353 17.07 -42.76 -20.06
C LYS A 353 16.20 -43.79 -19.35
N VAL A 354 16.73 -44.48 -18.34
CA VAL A 354 16.01 -45.56 -17.65
C VAL A 354 14.95 -44.95 -16.74
N CYS A 355 15.31 -43.91 -16.01
CA CYS A 355 14.37 -43.14 -15.20
C CYS A 355 13.27 -42.53 -16.08
N LEU A 356 13.62 -41.86 -17.18
CA LEU A 356 12.63 -41.32 -18.12
C LEU A 356 11.70 -42.40 -18.68
N GLY A 357 12.22 -43.56 -19.09
CA GLY A 357 11.39 -44.67 -19.56
C GLY A 357 10.34 -45.09 -18.53
N ARG A 358 10.75 -45.27 -17.26
CA ARG A 358 9.81 -45.61 -16.16
C ARG A 358 8.75 -44.53 -15.94
N ILE A 359 9.08 -43.25 -16.13
CA ILE A 359 8.14 -42.13 -15.98
C ILE A 359 7.10 -42.17 -17.10
N PHE A 360 7.54 -42.34 -18.35
CA PHE A 360 6.65 -42.41 -19.50
C PHE A 360 5.77 -43.67 -19.47
N ASP A 361 6.30 -44.80 -19.05
CA ASP A 361 5.54 -46.05 -18.88
C ASP A 361 4.48 -45.91 -17.77
N ARG A 362 4.84 -45.33 -16.63
CA ARG A 362 3.94 -45.23 -15.47
C ARG A 362 2.85 -44.18 -15.62
N TYR A 363 3.19 -43.01 -16.14
CA TYR A 363 2.29 -41.86 -16.17
C TYR A 363 1.73 -41.57 -17.56
N SER A 364 2.32 -42.12 -18.62
CA SER A 364 1.88 -42.00 -20.01
C SER A 364 1.46 -40.57 -20.39
N PRO A 365 2.38 -39.57 -20.28
CA PRO A 365 2.06 -38.18 -20.53
C PRO A 365 1.59 -37.97 -21.98
N GLN A 366 0.54 -37.18 -22.15
CA GLN A 366 -0.04 -36.84 -23.45
C GLN A 366 0.58 -35.56 -24.02
N VAL A 367 0.87 -34.59 -23.17
CA VAL A 367 1.52 -33.33 -23.55
C VAL A 367 2.78 -33.17 -22.74
N VAL A 368 3.89 -32.85 -23.40
CA VAL A 368 5.19 -32.67 -22.77
C VAL A 368 5.73 -31.27 -23.05
N TYR A 369 5.93 -30.49 -21.99
CA TYR A 369 6.61 -29.20 -22.03
C TYR A 369 8.06 -29.39 -21.57
N HIS A 370 9.01 -29.19 -22.49
CA HIS A 370 10.43 -29.35 -22.19
C HIS A 370 11.10 -28.00 -21.91
N ALA A 371 11.35 -27.71 -20.63
CA ALA A 371 12.02 -26.50 -20.17
C ALA A 371 13.35 -26.79 -19.44
N ALA A 372 13.76 -28.05 -19.32
CA ALA A 372 15.04 -28.43 -18.74
C ALA A 372 16.21 -28.05 -19.67
N ALA A 373 16.94 -26.99 -19.31
CA ALA A 373 18.14 -26.55 -20.04
C ALA A 373 19.10 -25.78 -19.13
N TYR A 374 20.40 -25.87 -19.40
CA TYR A 374 21.37 -24.92 -18.88
C TYR A 374 21.41 -23.69 -19.78
N LYS A 375 21.36 -22.49 -19.17
CA LYS A 375 21.18 -21.21 -19.88
C LYS A 375 22.26 -20.16 -19.64
N HIS A 376 23.13 -20.30 -18.64
CA HIS A 376 24.07 -19.26 -18.25
C HIS A 376 25.36 -19.30 -19.09
N VAL A 377 25.42 -18.48 -20.16
CA VAL A 377 26.51 -18.49 -21.16
C VAL A 377 27.92 -18.49 -20.55
N PRO A 378 28.31 -17.57 -19.63
CA PRO A 378 29.68 -17.54 -19.12
C PRO A 378 30.09 -18.85 -18.40
N MET A 379 29.13 -19.50 -17.74
CA MET A 379 29.37 -20.77 -17.05
C MET A 379 29.48 -21.93 -18.04
N LEU A 380 28.69 -21.90 -19.12
CA LEU A 380 28.63 -22.96 -20.12
C LEU A 380 29.78 -22.91 -21.11
N GLU A 381 30.37 -21.74 -21.35
CA GLU A 381 31.62 -21.62 -22.12
C GLU A 381 32.78 -22.32 -21.41
N LEU A 382 32.79 -22.32 -20.07
CA LEU A 382 33.76 -23.05 -19.26
C LEU A 382 33.45 -24.55 -19.14
N ASN A 383 32.19 -24.95 -19.38
CA ASN A 383 31.71 -26.32 -19.21
C ASN A 383 30.90 -26.82 -20.43
N PRO A 384 31.45 -26.78 -21.65
CA PRO A 384 30.70 -27.06 -22.88
C PRO A 384 30.14 -28.48 -22.94
N TRP A 385 30.81 -29.46 -22.34
CA TRP A 385 30.34 -30.84 -22.28
C TRP A 385 29.02 -30.99 -21.50
N GLN A 386 28.82 -30.18 -20.44
CA GLN A 386 27.56 -30.19 -19.69
C GLN A 386 26.40 -29.67 -20.53
N THR A 387 26.65 -28.64 -21.34
CA THR A 387 25.66 -28.11 -22.29
C THR A 387 25.26 -29.17 -23.32
N ILE A 388 26.23 -29.88 -23.91
CA ILE A 388 25.96 -30.95 -24.87
C ILE A 388 25.18 -32.10 -24.19
N GLN A 389 25.61 -32.54 -23.01
CA GLN A 389 24.95 -33.63 -22.29
C GLN A 389 23.51 -33.26 -21.91
N ASN A 390 23.27 -32.07 -21.38
CA ASN A 390 21.95 -31.68 -20.91
C ASN A 390 21.04 -31.19 -22.06
N ASN A 391 21.49 -30.19 -22.81
CA ASN A 391 20.63 -29.49 -23.77
C ASN A 391 20.48 -30.26 -25.09
N LEU A 392 21.47 -31.07 -25.50
CA LEU A 392 21.37 -31.89 -26.70
C LEU A 392 20.91 -33.32 -26.37
N TYR A 393 21.73 -34.10 -25.66
CA TYR A 393 21.42 -35.51 -25.40
C TYR A 393 20.24 -35.67 -24.43
N GLY A 394 20.13 -34.85 -23.38
CA GLY A 394 18.99 -34.85 -22.48
C GLY A 394 17.68 -34.54 -23.22
N SER A 395 17.65 -33.50 -24.05
CA SER A 395 16.49 -33.18 -24.90
C SER A 395 16.16 -34.31 -25.87
N GLN A 396 17.17 -34.92 -26.51
CA GLN A 396 16.98 -36.08 -27.38
C GLN A 396 16.32 -37.25 -26.65
N ASN A 397 16.72 -37.53 -25.41
CA ASN A 397 16.13 -38.61 -24.61
C ASN A 397 14.64 -38.38 -24.38
N VAL A 398 14.25 -37.16 -23.98
CA VAL A 398 12.84 -36.82 -23.73
C VAL A 398 12.03 -36.92 -25.03
N MET A 399 12.55 -36.40 -26.14
CA MET A 399 11.91 -36.50 -27.45
C MET A 399 11.72 -37.96 -27.87
N GLN A 400 12.74 -38.81 -27.67
CA GLN A 400 12.67 -40.23 -28.01
C GLN A 400 11.61 -40.95 -27.17
N GLN A 401 11.48 -40.61 -25.88
CA GLN A 401 10.42 -41.14 -25.02
C GLN A 401 9.03 -40.68 -25.46
N CYS A 402 8.88 -39.43 -25.91
CA CYS A 402 7.62 -38.92 -26.46
C CYS A 402 7.20 -39.71 -27.71
N ILE A 403 8.15 -40.03 -28.60
CA ILE A 403 7.89 -40.84 -29.80
C ILE A 403 7.48 -42.27 -29.41
N GLN A 404 8.21 -42.90 -28.49
CA GLN A 404 7.96 -44.29 -28.06
C GLN A 404 6.59 -44.43 -27.37
N SER A 405 6.23 -43.46 -26.52
CA SER A 405 4.96 -43.42 -25.79
C SER A 405 3.78 -42.83 -26.59
N LYS A 406 4.03 -42.34 -27.81
CA LYS A 406 3.06 -41.67 -28.68
C LYS A 406 2.39 -40.46 -28.00
N ALA A 407 3.18 -39.61 -27.35
CA ALA A 407 2.70 -38.34 -26.82
C ALA A 407 2.07 -37.50 -27.95
N GLU A 408 0.94 -36.86 -27.66
CA GLU A 408 0.15 -36.09 -28.62
C GLU A 408 0.89 -34.80 -29.03
N GLN A 409 1.61 -34.18 -28.10
CA GLN A 409 2.32 -32.94 -28.35
C GLN A 409 3.58 -32.81 -27.51
N PHE A 410 4.68 -32.40 -28.16
CA PHE A 410 5.93 -32.02 -27.51
C PHE A 410 6.20 -30.54 -27.79
N VAL A 411 6.29 -29.74 -26.72
CA VAL A 411 6.57 -28.31 -26.78
C VAL A 411 7.96 -28.07 -26.22
N LEU A 412 8.87 -27.60 -27.08
CA LEU A 412 10.22 -27.22 -26.71
C LEU A 412 10.28 -25.71 -26.44
N VAL A 413 10.81 -25.31 -25.29
CA VAL A 413 11.15 -23.90 -25.06
C VAL A 413 12.33 -23.53 -25.97
N SER A 414 12.05 -22.71 -26.99
CA SER A 414 13.04 -22.30 -28.00
C SER A 414 14.10 -21.36 -27.43
N THR A 415 15.17 -21.14 -28.19
CA THR A 415 16.22 -20.16 -27.90
C THR A 415 15.67 -18.74 -27.81
N ASP A 416 16.38 -17.89 -27.05
CA ASP A 416 16.02 -16.47 -26.83
C ASP A 416 15.89 -15.63 -28.13
N LYS A 417 16.33 -16.18 -29.27
CA LYS A 417 16.28 -15.54 -30.60
C LYS A 417 15.87 -16.57 -31.65
N ALA A 418 15.03 -16.13 -32.59
CA ALA A 418 14.72 -16.82 -33.84
C ALA A 418 15.69 -16.36 -34.94
#